data_AF-A0A6I5HD23-F1
#
_entry.id   AF-A0A6I5HD23-F1
#
_cell.length_a   1.000
_cell.length_b   1.000
_cell.length_c   1.000
_cell.angle_alpha   90.00
_cell.angle_beta   90.00
_cell.angle_gamma   90.00
#
_symmetry.space_group_name_H-M   'P 1'
#
loop_
_entity.id
_entity.type
_entity.pdbx_description
1 polymer ?
#
loop_
_entity_poly.entity_id
_entity_poly.type
_entity_poly.pdbx_seq_one_letter_code
_entity_poly.pdbx_strand_id
1 'polypeptide(L)'
;MVQADQLCLATETVAYAVLLARFPSGPAADLFAALNSALRSLRPSLDRCAEALGSPPVSALDPSTAADAFAFPMAVSWMCLHAGPAAAALALRSDFAAYARESRELMKVLAETGAEVPEAVRDHYSMPAPSELLDLAAAAVEDGVREGDVSDQAGSVAGVLLAGLDRFWRFAAGPEPAPSAVGACPRSLQG
;
A
#
# COMPACT_ATOMS: atom_id res chain seq x y z
N MET A 1 -4.81 -8.21 7.14
CA MET A 1 -3.66 -7.78 6.29
C MET A 1 -3.97 -7.89 4.80
N VAL A 2 -4.07 -9.08 4.19
CA VAL A 2 -4.34 -9.23 2.73
C VAL A 2 -5.50 -8.39 2.21
N GLN A 3 -6.63 -8.38 2.93
CA GLN A 3 -7.79 -7.56 2.58
C GLN A 3 -7.54 -6.05 2.67
N ALA A 4 -6.70 -5.62 3.61
CA ALA A 4 -6.29 -4.22 3.72
C ALA A 4 -5.40 -3.82 2.53
N ASP A 5 -4.48 -4.70 2.12
CA ASP A 5 -3.65 -4.48 0.92
C ASP A 5 -4.51 -4.39 -0.34
N GLN A 6 -5.45 -5.32 -0.52
CA GLN A 6 -6.38 -5.31 -1.64
C GLN A 6 -7.22 -4.03 -1.70
N LEU A 7 -7.59 -3.46 -0.54
CA LEU A 7 -8.32 -2.20 -0.46
C LEU A 7 -7.46 -0.99 -0.89
N CYS A 8 -6.18 -0.98 -0.51
CA CYS A 8 -5.27 0.11 -0.83
C CYS A 8 -4.85 0.12 -2.30
N LEU A 9 -4.72 -1.06 -2.90
CA LEU A 9 -4.14 -1.25 -4.23
C LEU A 9 -4.75 -0.38 -5.33
N ALA A 10 -6.08 -0.21 -5.33
CA ALA A 10 -6.76 0.63 -6.32
C ALA A 10 -6.34 2.11 -6.21
N THR A 11 -6.20 2.60 -4.98
CA THR A 11 -5.80 3.98 -4.70
C THR A 11 -4.33 4.20 -5.07
N GLU A 12 -3.46 3.28 -4.69
CA GLU A 12 -2.03 3.34 -5.05
C GLU A 12 -1.82 3.32 -6.56
N THR A 13 -2.53 2.45 -7.28
CA THR A 13 -2.46 2.37 -8.75
C THR A 13 -2.77 3.72 -9.39
N VAL A 14 -3.84 4.38 -8.96
CA VAL A 14 -4.22 5.69 -9.50
C VAL A 14 -3.24 6.77 -9.06
N ALA A 15 -2.84 6.78 -7.80
CA ALA A 15 -1.94 7.78 -7.24
C ALA A 15 -0.56 7.78 -7.92
N TYR A 16 0.01 6.59 -8.20
CA TYR A 16 1.30 6.49 -8.87
C TYR A 16 1.20 6.88 -10.34
N ALA A 17 0.07 6.62 -11.01
CA ALA A 17 -0.19 7.15 -12.35
C ALA A 17 -0.29 8.67 -12.37
N VAL A 18 -0.95 9.27 -11.36
CA VAL A 18 -1.02 10.74 -11.20
C VAL A 18 0.36 11.34 -10.96
N LEU A 19 1.19 10.73 -10.10
CA LEU A 19 2.57 11.18 -9.88
C LEU A 19 3.40 11.15 -11.15
N LEU A 20 3.31 10.07 -11.95
CA LEU A 20 3.99 9.98 -13.24
C LEU A 20 3.50 11.06 -14.22
N ALA A 21 2.19 11.35 -14.24
CA ALA A 21 1.63 12.39 -15.09
C ALA A 21 2.09 13.80 -14.67
N ARG A 22 2.23 14.06 -13.37
CA ARG A 22 2.73 15.33 -12.82
C ARG A 22 4.23 15.52 -13.05
N PHE A 23 4.99 14.43 -13.02
CA PHE A 23 6.45 14.43 -13.11
C PHE A 23 6.91 13.45 -14.21
N PRO A 24 6.74 13.81 -15.50
CA PRO A 24 6.91 12.89 -16.63
C PRO A 24 8.36 12.72 -17.10
N SER A 25 9.33 13.37 -16.44
CA SER A 25 10.75 13.31 -16.80
C SER A 25 11.66 13.33 -15.57
N GLY A 26 12.90 12.83 -15.75
CA GLY A 26 13.92 12.81 -14.71
C GLY A 26 13.79 11.60 -13.77
N PRO A 27 14.64 11.50 -12.73
CA PRO A 27 14.71 10.34 -11.86
C PRO A 27 13.40 10.00 -11.15
N ALA A 28 12.57 11.00 -10.84
CA ALA A 28 11.24 10.78 -10.26
C ALA A 28 10.30 10.06 -11.23
N ALA A 29 10.38 10.35 -12.53
CA ALA A 29 9.58 9.67 -13.54
C ALA A 29 9.94 8.18 -13.64
N ASP A 30 11.24 7.86 -13.57
CA ASP A 30 11.72 6.47 -13.58
C ASP A 30 11.16 5.68 -12.39
N LEU A 31 11.18 6.27 -11.19
CA LEU A 31 10.54 5.69 -10.00
C LEU A 31 9.04 5.44 -10.23
N PHE A 32 8.29 6.47 -10.63
CA PHE A 32 6.82 6.36 -10.75
C PHE A 32 6.41 5.40 -11.88
N ALA A 33 7.18 5.33 -12.97
CA ALA A 33 6.98 4.33 -14.01
C ALA A 33 7.25 2.90 -13.51
N ALA A 34 8.34 2.70 -12.76
CA ALA A 34 8.66 1.40 -12.16
C ALA A 34 7.57 0.95 -11.18
N LEU A 35 7.02 1.86 -10.37
CA LEU A 35 5.92 1.57 -9.46
C LEU A 35 4.65 1.12 -10.18
N ASN A 36 4.23 1.85 -11.21
CA ASN A 36 3.10 1.43 -12.05
C ASN A 36 3.33 0.05 -12.67
N SER A 37 4.58 -0.26 -13.03
CA SER A 37 4.93 -1.59 -13.53
C SER A 37 4.80 -2.68 -12.46
N ALA A 38 5.36 -2.44 -11.26
CA ALA A 38 5.36 -3.39 -10.16
C ALA A 38 3.94 -3.73 -9.67
N LEU A 39 3.04 -2.75 -9.60
CA LEU A 39 1.66 -2.96 -9.14
C LEU A 39 0.87 -3.93 -10.02
N ARG A 40 1.22 -4.09 -11.30
CA ARG A 40 0.56 -5.05 -12.21
C ARG A 40 0.70 -6.49 -11.74
N SER A 41 1.80 -6.82 -11.07
CA SER A 41 2.07 -8.15 -10.53
C SER A 41 1.58 -8.33 -9.08
N LEU A 42 1.22 -7.23 -8.41
CA LEU A 42 0.84 -7.26 -7.00
C LEU A 42 -0.57 -7.83 -6.80
N ARG A 43 -1.54 -7.44 -7.64
CA ARG A 43 -2.92 -7.93 -7.51
C ARG A 43 -3.03 -9.46 -7.59
N PRO A 44 -2.46 -10.14 -8.61
CA PRO A 44 -2.53 -11.59 -8.67
C PRO A 44 -1.85 -12.28 -7.47
N SER A 45 -0.84 -11.65 -6.86
CA SER A 45 -0.19 -12.17 -5.66
C SER A 45 -1.12 -12.11 -4.45
N LEU A 46 -1.75 -10.96 -4.22
CA LEU A 46 -2.71 -10.77 -3.12
C LEU A 46 -3.96 -11.65 -3.28
N ASP A 47 -4.44 -11.84 -4.51
CA ASP A 47 -5.58 -12.73 -4.78
C ASP A 47 -5.26 -14.19 -4.41
N ARG A 48 -4.04 -14.67 -4.68
CA ARG A 48 -3.58 -16.00 -4.21
C ARG A 48 -3.50 -16.09 -2.68
N CYS A 49 -3.04 -15.03 -2.02
CA CYS A 49 -3.02 -14.99 -0.55
C CYS A 49 -4.44 -15.04 0.03
N ALA A 50 -5.39 -14.32 -0.57
CA ALA A 50 -6.79 -14.32 -0.15
C ALA A 50 -7.43 -15.70 -0.32
N GLU A 51 -7.20 -16.35 -1.47
CA GLU A 51 -7.66 -17.71 -1.75
C GLU A 51 -7.10 -18.71 -0.73
N ALA A 52 -5.79 -18.66 -0.46
CA ALA A 52 -5.13 -19.55 0.49
C ALA A 52 -5.61 -19.37 1.95
N LEU A 53 -6.11 -18.18 2.30
CA LEU A 53 -6.69 -17.87 3.60
C LEU A 53 -8.21 -18.15 3.66
N GLY A 54 -8.85 -18.50 2.55
CA GLY A 54 -10.31 -18.60 2.47
C GLY A 54 -11.03 -17.26 2.69
N SER A 55 -10.33 -16.14 2.49
CA SER A 55 -10.86 -14.80 2.74
C SER A 55 -12.00 -14.47 1.77
N PRO A 56 -13.08 -13.81 2.23
CA PRO A 56 -14.08 -13.28 1.31
C PRO A 56 -13.47 -12.22 0.38
N PRO A 57 -14.04 -12.04 -0.82
CA PRO A 57 -13.54 -11.04 -1.76
C PRO A 57 -13.59 -9.65 -1.13
N VAL A 58 -12.61 -8.80 -1.46
CA VAL A 58 -12.54 -7.41 -0.96
C VAL A 58 -13.84 -6.62 -1.19
N SER A 59 -14.60 -6.94 -2.25
CA SER A 59 -15.90 -6.32 -2.54
C SER A 59 -17.00 -6.65 -1.53
N ALA A 60 -16.81 -7.65 -0.67
CA ALA A 60 -17.72 -7.98 0.42
C ALA A 60 -17.45 -7.15 1.68
N LEU A 61 -16.30 -6.48 1.77
CA LEU A 61 -15.96 -5.60 2.88
C LEU A 61 -16.78 -4.32 2.81
N ASP A 62 -17.25 -3.87 3.96
CA ASP A 62 -17.73 -2.51 4.15
C ASP A 62 -16.65 -1.69 4.88
N PRO A 63 -15.70 -1.06 4.15
CA PRO A 63 -14.66 -0.26 4.78
C PRO A 63 -15.22 1.01 5.44
N SER A 64 -16.47 1.41 5.15
CA SER A 64 -17.07 2.62 5.73
C SER A 64 -17.31 2.51 7.24
N THR A 65 -17.37 1.29 7.77
CA THR A 65 -17.53 1.04 9.21
C THR A 65 -16.21 1.10 9.98
N ALA A 66 -15.06 1.22 9.30
CA ALA A 66 -13.74 1.23 9.92
C ALA A 66 -12.96 2.49 9.51
N ALA A 67 -12.88 3.47 10.40
CA ALA A 67 -12.21 4.74 10.12
C ALA A 67 -10.74 4.57 9.66
N ASP A 68 -10.04 3.55 10.19
CA ASP A 68 -8.65 3.26 9.83
C ASP A 68 -8.51 2.68 8.40
N ALA A 69 -9.57 2.13 7.80
CA ALA A 69 -9.54 1.51 6.47
C ALA A 69 -9.15 2.48 5.34
N PHE A 70 -9.43 3.78 5.53
CA PHE A 70 -9.14 4.82 4.55
C PHE A 70 -7.90 5.64 4.88
N ALA A 71 -7.25 5.42 6.02
CA ALA A 71 -6.16 6.29 6.46
C ALA A 71 -4.96 6.29 5.51
N PHE A 72 -4.49 5.09 5.10
CA PHE A 72 -3.41 4.98 4.12
C PHE A 72 -3.84 5.44 2.71
N PRO A 73 -5.00 5.02 2.16
CA PRO A 73 -5.52 5.56 0.91
C PRO A 73 -5.62 7.09 0.88
N MET A 74 -6.07 7.73 1.97
CA MET A 74 -6.13 9.19 2.09
C MET A 74 -4.73 9.82 2.08
N ALA A 75 -3.77 9.23 2.80
CA ALA A 75 -2.38 9.72 2.83
C ALA A 75 -1.73 9.64 1.44
N VAL A 76 -1.88 8.50 0.75
CA VAL A 76 -1.39 8.29 -0.62
C VAL A 76 -2.03 9.28 -1.60
N SER A 77 -3.36 9.47 -1.52
CA SER A 77 -4.09 10.39 -2.38
C SER A 77 -3.69 11.84 -2.15
N TRP A 78 -3.50 12.24 -0.89
CA TRP A 78 -3.04 13.59 -0.57
C TRP A 78 -1.61 13.82 -1.06
N MET A 79 -0.70 12.87 -0.82
CA MET A 79 0.68 12.94 -1.30
C MET A 79 0.73 13.10 -2.82
N CYS A 80 -0.02 12.27 -3.56
CA CYS A 80 0.06 12.27 -5.03
C CYS A 80 -0.45 13.57 -5.67
N LEU A 81 -1.27 14.35 -4.96
CA LEU A 81 -1.78 15.65 -5.41
C LEU A 81 -0.89 16.82 -4.95
N HIS A 82 -0.29 16.73 -3.77
CA HIS A 82 0.30 17.90 -3.09
C HIS A 82 1.81 17.84 -2.91
N ALA A 83 2.42 16.66 -2.92
CA ALA A 83 3.86 16.55 -2.76
C ALA A 83 4.61 16.95 -4.06
N GLY A 84 5.81 17.51 -3.88
CA GLY A 84 6.83 17.57 -4.93
C GLY A 84 7.45 16.19 -5.18
N PRO A 85 8.22 16.02 -6.28
CA PRO A 85 8.72 14.71 -6.71
C PRO A 85 9.68 14.09 -5.68
N ALA A 86 10.60 14.89 -5.13
CA ALA A 86 11.56 14.43 -4.13
C ALA A 86 10.88 14.09 -2.79
N ALA A 87 9.91 14.89 -2.36
CA ALA A 87 9.12 14.62 -1.16
C ALA A 87 8.28 13.34 -1.30
N ALA A 88 7.64 13.12 -2.45
CA ALA A 88 6.90 11.89 -2.74
C ALA A 88 7.84 10.67 -2.79
N ALA A 89 9.00 10.80 -3.42
CA ALA A 89 10.01 9.74 -3.47
C ALA A 89 10.52 9.38 -2.07
N LEU A 90 10.80 10.36 -1.21
CA LEU A 90 11.21 10.13 0.17
C LEU A 90 10.12 9.41 0.98
N ALA A 91 8.87 9.80 0.79
CA ALA A 91 7.74 9.17 1.45
C ALA A 91 7.59 7.71 1.03
N LEU A 92 7.56 7.43 -0.29
CA LEU A 92 7.48 6.07 -0.83
C LEU A 92 8.64 5.18 -0.40
N ARG A 93 9.87 5.73 -0.39
CA ARG A 93 11.04 5.01 0.11
C ARG A 93 10.89 4.63 1.57
N SER A 94 10.40 5.56 2.39
CA SER A 94 10.17 5.34 3.82
C SER A 94 9.09 4.29 4.06
N ASP A 95 8.00 4.37 3.29
CA ASP A 95 6.87 3.45 3.35
C ASP A 95 7.29 2.02 2.98
N PHE A 96 7.92 1.78 1.83
CA PHE A 96 8.36 0.44 1.44
C PHE A 96 9.34 -0.18 2.43
N ALA A 97 10.25 0.63 2.98
CA ALA A 97 11.18 0.16 3.99
C ALA A 97 10.46 -0.25 5.29
N ALA A 98 9.49 0.56 5.74
CA ALA A 98 8.69 0.28 6.93
C ALA A 98 7.80 -0.94 6.73
N TYR A 99 7.01 -0.98 5.66
CA TYR A 99 6.10 -2.07 5.33
C TYR A 99 6.82 -3.42 5.21
N ALA A 100 7.96 -3.47 4.51
CA ALA A 100 8.72 -4.72 4.37
C ALA A 100 9.32 -5.18 5.71
N ARG A 101 9.77 -4.24 6.56
CA ARG A 101 10.25 -4.57 7.91
C ARG A 101 9.13 -5.14 8.76
N GLU A 102 7.98 -4.45 8.80
CA GLU A 102 6.83 -4.83 9.62
C GLU A 102 6.22 -6.17 9.18
N SER A 103 6.12 -6.40 7.87
CA SER A 103 5.68 -7.68 7.30
C SER A 103 6.58 -8.84 7.72
N ARG A 104 7.91 -8.64 7.71
CA ARG A 104 8.87 -9.68 8.15
C ARG A 104 8.78 -9.94 9.65
N GLU A 105 8.65 -8.90 10.47
CA GLU A 105 8.47 -9.09 11.91
C GLU A 105 7.16 -9.84 12.21
N LEU A 106 6.09 -9.55 11.48
CA LEU A 106 4.84 -10.31 11.59
C LEU A 106 5.03 -11.79 11.22
N MET A 107 5.68 -12.07 10.08
CA MET A 107 5.96 -13.46 9.66
C MET A 107 6.82 -14.21 10.69
N LYS A 108 7.79 -13.53 11.29
CA LYS A 108 8.63 -14.08 12.36
C LYS A 108 7.80 -14.43 13.60
N VAL A 109 6.96 -13.52 14.09
CA VAL A 109 6.10 -13.75 15.26
C VAL A 109 5.12 -14.91 15.00
N LEU A 110 4.55 -15.00 13.80
CA LEU A 110 3.67 -16.11 13.43
C LEU A 110 4.42 -17.45 13.43
N ALA A 111 5.66 -17.47 12.96
CA ALA A 111 6.50 -18.67 13.02
C ALA A 111 6.85 -19.08 14.46
N GLU A 112 7.21 -18.11 15.32
CA GLU A 112 7.56 -18.35 16.73
C GLU A 112 6.36 -18.86 17.56
N THR A 113 5.14 -18.44 17.21
CA THR A 113 3.91 -18.89 17.85
C THR A 113 3.38 -20.22 17.32
N GLY A 114 4.01 -20.78 16.28
CA GLY A 114 3.58 -22.03 15.64
C GLY A 114 2.29 -21.89 14.82
N ALA A 115 1.92 -20.68 14.43
CA ALA A 115 0.75 -20.45 13.60
C ALA A 115 0.95 -21.09 12.20
N GLU A 116 -0.06 -21.80 11.71
CA GLU A 116 -0.07 -22.29 10.34
C GLU A 116 -0.34 -21.13 9.38
N VAL A 117 0.72 -20.65 8.72
CA VAL A 117 0.65 -19.61 7.69
C VAL A 117 0.77 -20.27 6.32
N PRO A 118 -0.22 -20.12 5.41
CA PRO A 118 -0.16 -20.66 4.06
C PRO A 118 1.09 -20.20 3.30
N GLU A 119 1.64 -21.06 2.44
CA GLU A 119 2.84 -20.79 1.64
C GLU A 119 2.71 -19.49 0.83
N ALA A 120 1.58 -19.28 0.14
CA ALA A 120 1.34 -18.06 -0.62
C ALA A 120 1.42 -16.77 0.22
N VAL A 121 0.98 -16.82 1.48
CA VAL A 121 1.08 -15.69 2.41
C VAL A 121 2.53 -15.50 2.86
N ARG A 122 3.20 -16.60 3.24
CA ARG A 122 4.60 -16.57 3.66
C ARG A 122 5.50 -16.01 2.57
N ASP A 123 5.35 -16.49 1.34
CA ASP A 123 6.12 -16.07 0.18
C ASP A 123 5.92 -14.59 -0.10
N HIS A 124 4.69 -14.10 -0.02
CA HIS A 124 4.38 -12.69 -0.27
C HIS A 124 4.99 -11.77 0.78
N TYR A 125 4.72 -12.02 2.07
CA TYR A 125 5.06 -11.09 3.15
C TYR A 125 6.49 -11.25 3.70
N SER A 126 7.21 -12.30 3.30
CA SER A 126 8.62 -12.48 3.64
C SER A 126 9.57 -11.81 2.65
N MET A 127 9.06 -11.27 1.53
CA MET A 127 9.90 -10.62 0.53
C MET A 127 10.64 -9.42 1.14
N PRO A 128 11.93 -9.23 0.80
CA PRO A 128 12.63 -8.01 1.15
C PRO A 128 12.00 -6.81 0.43
N ALA A 129 12.29 -5.61 0.94
CA ALA A 129 11.90 -4.41 0.22
C ALA A 129 12.55 -4.42 -1.19
N PRO A 130 11.80 -4.04 -2.25
CA PRO A 130 12.29 -4.10 -3.62
C PRO A 130 13.46 -3.14 -3.82
N SER A 131 14.69 -3.66 -3.84
CA SER A 131 15.92 -2.86 -3.84
C SER A 131 15.96 -1.86 -5.00
N GLU A 132 15.55 -2.29 -6.20
CA GLU A 132 15.48 -1.42 -7.37
C GLU A 132 14.55 -0.21 -7.17
N LEU A 133 13.38 -0.41 -6.55
CA LEU A 133 12.47 0.70 -6.24
C LEU A 133 13.03 1.63 -5.15
N LEU A 134 13.74 1.07 -4.16
CA LEU A 134 14.42 1.87 -3.14
C LEU A 134 15.56 2.70 -3.72
N ASP A 135 16.30 2.16 -4.69
CA ASP A 135 17.39 2.83 -5.39
C ASP A 135 16.86 3.95 -6.30
N LEU A 136 15.80 3.68 -7.06
CA LEU A 136 15.11 4.70 -7.86
C LEU A 136 14.56 5.84 -6.98
N ALA A 137 14.00 5.50 -5.82
CA ALA A 137 13.52 6.50 -4.88
C ALA A 137 14.65 7.31 -4.27
N ALA A 138 15.80 6.70 -3.97
CA ALA A 138 16.99 7.41 -3.53
C ALA A 138 17.49 8.39 -4.61
N ALA A 139 17.58 7.95 -5.87
CA ALA A 139 17.99 8.80 -6.98
C ALA A 139 17.07 10.02 -7.17
N ALA A 140 15.76 9.83 -7.06
CA ALA A 140 14.79 10.94 -7.12
C ALA A 140 14.92 11.94 -5.96
N VAL A 141 15.23 11.46 -4.76
CA VAL A 141 15.52 12.33 -3.61
C VAL A 141 16.82 13.10 -3.81
N GLU A 142 17.89 12.42 -4.23
CA GLU A 142 19.20 13.04 -4.49
C GLU A 142 19.12 14.12 -5.57
N ASP A 143 18.32 13.89 -6.60
CA ASP A 143 18.06 14.87 -7.65
C ASP A 143 17.37 16.12 -7.09
N GLY A 144 16.31 15.95 -6.29
CA GLY A 144 15.68 17.06 -5.58
C GLY A 144 16.62 17.81 -4.65
N VAL A 145 17.52 17.12 -3.94
CA VAL A 145 18.56 17.78 -3.10
C VAL A 145 19.44 18.67 -3.97
N ARG A 146 19.88 18.17 -5.13
CA ARG A 146 20.75 18.90 -6.05
C ARG A 146 20.06 20.14 -6.63
N GLU A 147 18.76 20.06 -6.87
CA GLU A 147 17.94 21.17 -7.37
C GLU A 147 17.50 22.15 -6.26
N GLY A 148 17.77 21.85 -5.00
CA GLY A 148 17.40 22.68 -3.85
C GLY A 148 15.96 22.50 -3.37
N ASP A 149 15.29 21.41 -3.78
CA ASP A 149 13.87 21.12 -3.52
C ASP A 149 13.63 20.42 -2.15
N VAL A 150 14.66 20.21 -1.33
CA VAL A 150 14.51 19.53 -0.03
C VAL A 150 14.25 20.55 1.08
N SER A 151 12.98 20.91 1.23
CA SER A 151 12.46 21.66 2.36
C SER A 151 11.98 20.75 3.50
N ASP A 152 11.68 21.32 4.67
CA ASP A 152 11.01 20.67 5.82
C ASP A 152 9.71 19.93 5.42
N GLN A 153 9.14 20.27 4.26
CA GLN A 153 7.96 19.63 3.70
C GLN A 153 8.21 18.16 3.33
N ALA A 154 9.42 17.76 2.90
CA ALA A 154 9.70 16.38 2.49
C ALA A 154 9.56 15.39 3.66
N GLY A 155 10.09 15.75 4.83
CA GLY A 155 9.93 14.96 6.05
C GLY A 155 8.47 14.90 6.51
N SER A 156 7.73 16.00 6.33
CA SER A 156 6.29 16.06 6.67
C SER A 156 5.46 15.13 5.78
N VAL A 157 5.72 15.08 4.47
CA VAL A 157 5.03 14.17 3.53
C VAL A 157 5.32 12.70 3.89
N ALA A 158 6.57 12.36 4.18
CA ALA A 158 6.92 11.02 4.65
C ALA A 158 6.22 10.67 5.97
N GLY A 159 6.13 11.63 6.90
CA GLY A 159 5.40 11.46 8.17
C GLY A 159 3.91 11.20 7.96
N VAL A 160 3.25 11.89 7.03
CA VAL A 160 1.84 11.67 6.68
C VAL A 160 1.63 10.25 6.16
N LEU A 161 2.49 9.79 5.25
CA LEU A 161 2.37 8.45 4.67
C LEU A 161 2.59 7.36 5.73
N LEU A 162 3.62 7.50 6.56
CA LEU A 162 3.90 6.56 7.66
C LEU A 162 2.80 6.55 8.73
N ALA A 163 2.18 7.70 9.03
CA ALA A 163 1.02 7.74 9.91
C ALA A 163 -0.20 7.02 9.29
N GLY A 164 -0.37 7.11 7.97
CA GLY A 164 -1.33 6.29 7.23
C GLY A 164 -1.02 4.79 7.33
N LEU A 165 0.24 4.40 7.19
CA LEU A 165 0.69 3.00 7.29
C LEU A 165 0.44 2.41 8.70
N ASP A 166 0.72 3.18 9.76
CA ASP A 166 0.39 2.79 11.14
C ASP A 166 -1.11 2.49 11.32
N ARG A 167 -1.97 3.31 10.69
CA ARG A 167 -3.43 3.12 10.70
C ARG A 167 -3.86 1.93 9.85
N PHE A 168 -3.20 1.70 8.71
CA PHE A 168 -3.37 0.48 7.92
C PHE A 168 -3.14 -0.77 8.77
N TRP A 169 -2.08 -0.80 9.59
CA TRP A 169 -1.82 -1.95 10.46
C TRP A 169 -2.88 -2.16 11.52
N ARG A 170 -3.43 -1.07 12.10
CA ARG A 170 -4.57 -1.17 13.01
C ARG A 170 -5.80 -1.74 12.34
N PHE A 171 -6.12 -1.30 11.11
CA PHE A 171 -7.21 -1.86 10.33
C PHE A 171 -6.95 -3.35 10.00
N ALA A 172 -5.73 -3.69 9.58
CA ALA A 172 -5.34 -5.04 9.23
C ALA A 172 -5.38 -6.04 10.39
N ALA A 173 -5.21 -5.56 11.63
CA ALA A 173 -5.28 -6.32 12.88
C ALA A 173 -6.68 -6.29 13.53
N GLY A 174 -7.59 -5.46 13.02
CA GLY A 174 -8.95 -5.35 13.52
C GLY A 174 -9.76 -6.64 13.35
N PRO A 175 -10.87 -6.81 14.09
CA PRO A 175 -11.77 -7.93 13.89
C PRO A 175 -12.32 -7.96 12.46
N GLU A 176 -12.58 -9.16 11.94
CA GLU A 176 -13.09 -9.36 10.59
C GLU A 176 -14.32 -8.47 10.34
N PRO A 177 -14.31 -7.59 9.32
CA PRO A 177 -15.43 -6.69 9.07
C PRO A 177 -16.69 -7.51 8.79
N ALA A 178 -17.81 -7.14 9.42
CA ALA A 178 -19.09 -7.77 9.13
C ALA A 178 -19.41 -7.66 7.63
N PRO A 179 -19.95 -8.71 6.99
CA PRO A 179 -20.28 -8.66 5.57
C PRO A 179 -21.26 -7.52 5.28
N SER A 180 -21.01 -6.77 4.20
CA SER A 180 -21.86 -5.63 3.82
C SER A 180 -23.32 -6.07 3.64
N ALA A 181 -24.24 -5.36 4.30
CA ALA A 181 -25.69 -5.60 4.23
C ALA A 181 -26.26 -5.45 2.80
N VAL A 182 -25.52 -4.83 1.88
CA VAL A 182 -25.95 -4.57 0.49
C VAL A 182 -25.94 -5.85 -0.37
N GLY A 183 -25.24 -6.91 0.05
CA GLY A 183 -25.26 -8.23 -0.60
C GLY A 183 -26.46 -9.12 -0.22
N ALA A 184 -27.25 -8.72 0.78
CA ALA A 184 -28.33 -9.52 1.35
C ALA A 184 -29.72 -9.18 0.76
N CYS A 185 -29.79 -8.55 -0.41
CA CYS A 185 -31.06 -8.33 -1.09
C CYS A 185 -31.50 -9.64 -1.78
N PRO A 186 -32.57 -10.33 -1.33
CA PRO A 186 -33.04 -11.51 -2.02
C PRO A 186 -33.52 -11.10 -3.41
N ARG A 187 -32.98 -11.73 -4.46
CA ARG A 187 -33.61 -11.74 -5.78
C ARG A 187 -34.91 -12.54 -5.69
N SER A 188 -35.94 -11.94 -5.14
CA SER A 188 -37.30 -12.46 -5.19
C SER A 188 -38.25 -11.29 -5.14
N LEU A 189 -38.66 -10.85 -6.34
CA LEU A 189 -40.02 -10.41 -6.71
C LEU A 189 -39.95 -9.72 -8.09
N GLN A 190 -39.93 -10.54 -9.15
CA GLN A 190 -40.68 -10.21 -10.36
C GLN A 190 -41.54 -11.42 -10.66
N GLY A 191 -42.83 -11.28 -10.38
CA GLY A 191 -43.88 -12.14 -10.92
C GLY A 191 -44.30 -11.67 -12.31
#